data_AF-A0A942PWU4-F1
#
_entry.id   AF-A0A942PWU4-F1
#
_cell.length_a   1.000
_cell.length_b   1.000
_cell.length_c   1.000
_cell.angle_alpha   90.00
_cell.angle_beta   90.00
_cell.angle_gamma   90.00
#
_symmetry.space_group_name_H-M   'P 1'
#
loop_
_entity.id
_entity.type
_entity.pdbx_description
1 polymer ?
#
loop_
_entity_poly.entity_id
_entity_poly.type
_entity_poly.pdbx_seq_one_letter_code
_entity_poly.pdbx_strand_id
1 'polypeptide(L)'
;MYAKGMTVRDIQSHVQELYGFEMSAAMISNITEKVIEVATEWQARPLQSVYPIVFFDAIHYKVKEGAKVVLKAAYTCLRIDIDGLKALPDAIRAVFPEVKIQLCVIHLIRNSIKYIPTKYTKEFMVDLKAIYGANTLELAEQNLEKLQGKWESNYPLAVKPWVVHWDNICTFFEFSTPIRRIIYTTNAVESLHRQFRKVTKNKAIFPTDEALFKMLFLVARDISKKWTMPLREWKTVISHLALAYGDRLGFSK
;
A
#
# COMPACT_ATOMS: atom_id res chain seq x y z
N MET A 1 -23.33 10.67 -1.41
CA MET A 1 -23.73 9.77 -0.30
C MET A 1 -23.03 8.41 -0.38
N TYR A 2 -23.15 7.67 -1.48
CA TYR A 2 -22.47 6.35 -1.65
C TYR A 2 -20.93 6.41 -1.46
N ALA A 3 -20.26 7.40 -2.05
CA ALA A 3 -18.82 7.65 -1.87
C ALA A 3 -18.39 7.93 -0.41
N LYS A 4 -19.34 8.26 0.47
CA LYS A 4 -19.09 8.48 1.91
C LYS A 4 -19.33 7.23 2.75
N GLY A 5 -19.63 6.08 2.13
CA GLY A 5 -19.74 4.78 2.79
C GLY A 5 -21.16 4.35 3.13
N MET A 6 -22.15 5.19 2.81
CA MET A 6 -23.56 4.85 3.02
C MET A 6 -23.97 3.63 2.19
N THR A 7 -24.75 2.74 2.79
CA THR A 7 -25.38 1.63 2.05
C THR A 7 -26.49 2.16 1.14
N VAL A 8 -26.92 1.35 0.17
CA VAL A 8 -28.06 1.70 -0.70
C VAL A 8 -29.31 1.96 0.14
N ARG A 9 -29.51 1.17 1.22
CA ARG A 9 -30.62 1.36 2.17
C ARG A 9 -30.45 2.64 2.98
N ASP A 10 -29.25 2.95 3.45
CA ASP A 10 -28.99 4.21 4.19
C ASP A 10 -29.29 5.43 3.30
N ILE A 11 -28.95 5.34 2.01
CA ILE A 11 -29.22 6.42 1.04
C ILE A 11 -30.72 6.56 0.84
N GLN A 12 -31.44 5.45 0.65
CA GLN A 12 -32.89 5.45 0.53
C GLN A 12 -33.57 6.09 1.75
N SER A 13 -33.23 5.64 2.97
CA SER A 13 -33.78 6.21 4.20
C SER A 13 -33.48 7.70 4.32
N HIS A 14 -32.23 8.11 4.06
CA HIS A 14 -31.84 9.51 4.18
C HIS A 14 -32.50 10.42 3.13
N VAL A 15 -32.72 9.93 1.91
CA VAL A 15 -33.44 10.70 0.88
C VAL A 15 -34.92 10.83 1.25
N GLN A 16 -35.55 9.75 1.73
CA GLN A 16 -36.94 9.79 2.19
C GLN A 16 -37.12 10.76 3.36
N GLU A 17 -36.23 10.72 4.36
CA GLU A 17 -36.28 11.58 5.55
C GLU A 17 -36.10 13.07 5.22
N LEU A 18 -35.18 13.41 4.32
CA LEU A 18 -34.88 14.81 4.01
C LEU A 18 -35.76 15.43 2.92
N TYR A 19 -36.13 14.64 1.92
CA TYR A 19 -36.79 15.15 0.70
C TYR A 19 -38.21 14.60 0.50
N GLY A 20 -38.66 13.65 1.32
CA GLY A 20 -40.05 13.16 1.34
C GLY A 20 -40.47 12.27 0.17
N PHE A 21 -39.58 11.97 -0.78
CA PHE A 21 -39.88 11.09 -1.91
C PHE A 21 -39.11 9.76 -1.84
N GLU A 22 -39.80 8.69 -2.22
CA GLU A 22 -39.22 7.34 -2.19
C GLU A 22 -38.28 7.12 -3.37
N MET A 23 -37.01 6.83 -3.07
CA MET A 23 -36.08 6.28 -4.04
C MET A 23 -35.89 4.79 -3.81
N SER A 24 -36.25 3.97 -4.81
CA SER A 24 -36.02 2.54 -4.71
C SER A 24 -34.53 2.22 -4.67
N ALA A 25 -34.17 1.15 -3.95
CA ALA A 25 -32.81 0.62 -3.95
C ALA A 25 -32.30 0.31 -5.36
N ALA A 26 -33.18 -0.12 -6.27
CA ALA A 26 -32.87 -0.34 -7.68
C ALA A 26 -32.47 0.95 -8.40
N MET A 27 -33.19 2.04 -8.19
CA MET A 27 -32.85 3.34 -8.78
C MET A 27 -31.49 3.84 -8.28
N ILE A 28 -31.23 3.73 -6.97
CA ILE A 28 -29.92 4.10 -6.39
C ILE A 28 -28.81 3.20 -6.97
N SER A 29 -29.05 1.91 -7.11
CA SER A 29 -28.09 0.97 -7.72
C SER A 29 -27.77 1.39 -9.16
N ASN A 30 -28.78 1.68 -9.98
CA ASN A 30 -28.62 2.12 -11.37
C ASN A 30 -27.81 3.42 -11.48
N ILE A 31 -28.03 4.38 -10.56
CA ILE A 31 -27.23 5.60 -10.48
C ILE A 31 -25.77 5.28 -10.15
N THR A 32 -25.54 4.39 -9.19
CA THR A 32 -24.18 3.99 -8.83
C THR A 32 -23.51 3.12 -9.89
N GLU A 33 -24.27 2.48 -10.78
CA GLU A 33 -23.70 1.68 -11.86
C GLU A 33 -22.96 2.53 -12.88
N LYS A 34 -23.43 3.75 -13.16
CA LYS A 34 -22.72 4.71 -14.02
C LYS A 34 -21.31 5.05 -13.51
N VAL A 35 -21.00 4.76 -12.26
CA VAL A 35 -19.65 4.92 -11.71
C VAL A 35 -18.67 3.90 -12.31
N ILE A 36 -19.14 2.69 -12.69
CA ILE A 36 -18.26 1.64 -13.20
C ILE A 36 -17.61 2.06 -14.52
N GLU A 37 -18.36 2.68 -15.42
CA GLU A 37 -17.88 3.18 -16.70
C GLU A 37 -16.72 4.17 -16.49
N VAL A 38 -16.95 5.18 -15.64
CA VAL A 38 -15.94 6.18 -15.29
C VAL A 38 -14.73 5.55 -14.58
N ALA A 39 -14.95 4.53 -13.75
CA ALA A 39 -13.88 3.83 -13.05
C ALA A 39 -13.01 3.02 -14.03
N THR A 40 -13.63 2.38 -15.02
CA THR A 40 -12.93 1.63 -16.08
C THR A 40 -12.13 2.56 -16.99
N GLU A 41 -12.71 3.68 -17.42
CA GLU A 41 -11.97 4.70 -18.17
C GLU A 41 -10.77 5.24 -17.38
N TRP A 42 -10.99 5.52 -16.08
CA TRP A 42 -9.92 5.96 -15.20
C TRP A 42 -8.81 4.91 -15.03
N GLN A 43 -9.17 3.62 -15.01
CA GLN A 43 -8.21 2.52 -14.94
C GLN A 43 -7.39 2.40 -16.23
N ALA A 44 -8.01 2.67 -17.39
CA ALA A 44 -7.38 2.61 -18.70
C ALA A 44 -6.67 3.93 -19.13
N ARG A 45 -6.65 4.94 -18.26
CA ARG A 45 -6.07 6.25 -18.60
C ARG A 45 -4.58 6.16 -18.95
N PRO A 46 -4.07 7.00 -19.86
CA PRO A 46 -2.65 7.07 -20.14
C PRO A 46 -1.87 7.48 -18.89
N LEU A 47 -0.74 6.82 -18.67
CA LEU A 47 0.20 7.12 -17.58
C LEU A 47 1.44 7.82 -18.14
N GLN A 48 2.20 8.47 -17.25
CA GLN A 48 3.50 9.01 -17.61
C GLN A 48 4.49 7.87 -17.90
N SER A 49 5.45 8.13 -18.78
CA SER A 49 6.48 7.16 -19.16
C SER A 49 7.37 6.76 -18.00
N VAL A 50 7.60 7.65 -17.03
CA VAL A 50 8.52 7.43 -15.91
C VAL A 50 7.91 7.93 -14.60
N TYR A 51 7.96 7.06 -13.57
CA TYR A 51 7.65 7.40 -12.20
C TYR A 51 8.87 7.10 -11.30
N PRO A 52 9.50 8.11 -10.67
CA PRO A 52 10.74 7.91 -9.90
C PRO A 52 10.58 7.09 -8.60
N ILE A 53 9.46 7.27 -7.90
CA ILE A 53 9.17 6.57 -6.63
C ILE A 53 7.72 6.15 -6.65
N VAL A 54 7.49 4.97 -6.12
CA VAL A 54 6.41 4.13 -6.53
C VAL A 54 6.05 3.24 -5.30
N PHE A 55 4.77 3.19 -4.85
CA PHE A 55 4.24 2.46 -3.65
C PHE A 55 3.09 1.45 -3.94
N PHE A 56 3.22 0.17 -3.55
CA PHE A 56 2.05 -0.74 -3.39
C PHE A 56 1.66 -0.83 -1.94
N ASP A 57 0.40 -1.15 -1.73
CA ASP A 57 0.01 -1.96 -0.58
C ASP A 57 -1.29 -2.72 -0.90
N ALA A 58 -1.67 -3.66 -0.06
CA ALA A 58 -2.90 -4.44 -0.18
C ALA A 58 -3.76 -4.33 1.08
N ILE A 59 -5.05 -4.03 0.89
CA ILE A 59 -6.04 -4.19 1.96
C ILE A 59 -6.91 -5.39 1.65
N HIS A 60 -7.16 -6.21 2.66
CA HIS A 60 -8.03 -7.36 2.55
C HIS A 60 -9.49 -6.98 2.83
N TYR A 61 -10.39 -7.41 1.95
CA TYR A 61 -11.83 -7.22 2.06
C TYR A 61 -12.57 -8.55 1.94
N LYS A 62 -13.69 -8.68 2.65
CA LYS A 62 -14.59 -9.82 2.50
C LYS A 62 -15.52 -9.56 1.33
N VAL A 63 -15.49 -10.41 0.32
CA VAL A 63 -16.33 -10.32 -0.88
C VAL A 63 -17.08 -11.63 -1.07
N LYS A 64 -18.33 -11.54 -1.50
CA LYS A 64 -19.15 -12.71 -1.84
C LYS A 64 -18.77 -13.22 -3.23
N GLU A 65 -18.56 -14.53 -3.33
CA GLU A 65 -18.23 -15.23 -4.57
C GLU A 65 -19.12 -16.48 -4.65
N GLY A 66 -20.15 -16.41 -5.49
CA GLY A 66 -21.24 -17.38 -5.48
C GLY A 66 -21.92 -17.47 -4.11
N ALA A 67 -21.91 -18.66 -3.51
CA ALA A 67 -22.47 -18.91 -2.18
C ALA A 67 -21.48 -18.65 -1.02
N LYS A 68 -20.21 -18.37 -1.30
CA LYS A 68 -19.15 -18.25 -0.29
C LYS A 68 -18.74 -16.80 -0.07
N VAL A 69 -18.15 -16.53 1.09
CA VAL A 69 -17.47 -15.26 1.39
C VAL A 69 -15.98 -15.52 1.42
N VAL A 70 -15.24 -14.83 0.56
CA VAL A 70 -13.80 -14.98 0.39
C VAL A 70 -13.11 -13.69 0.82
N LEU A 71 -11.95 -13.84 1.46
CA LEU A 71 -11.09 -12.70 1.76
C LEU A 71 -10.24 -12.41 0.51
N LYS A 72 -10.52 -11.30 -0.17
CA LYS A 72 -9.80 -10.86 -1.37
C LYS A 72 -8.89 -9.67 -1.04
N ALA A 73 -7.72 -9.65 -1.64
CA ALA A 73 -6.79 -8.52 -1.54
C ALA A 73 -7.15 -7.47 -2.60
N ALA A 74 -7.45 -6.25 -2.17
CA ALA A 74 -7.53 -5.08 -3.02
C ALA A 74 -6.17 -4.39 -3.02
N TYR A 75 -5.45 -4.54 -4.12
CA TYR A 75 -4.16 -3.89 -4.33
C TYR A 75 -4.36 -2.43 -4.66
N THR A 76 -3.65 -1.57 -3.95
CA THR A 76 -3.62 -0.15 -4.23
C THR A 76 -2.23 0.27 -4.64
N CYS A 77 -2.18 1.01 -5.73
CA CYS A 77 -0.97 1.48 -6.37
C CYS A 77 -0.99 3.02 -6.36
N LEU A 78 -0.23 3.62 -5.45
CA LEU A 78 -0.01 5.07 -5.42
C LEU A 78 1.35 5.36 -6.01
N ARG A 79 1.40 5.32 -7.36
CA ARG A 79 2.59 4.94 -8.13
C ARG A 79 2.89 3.43 -7.81
N ILE A 80 3.12 2.53 -8.79
CA ILE A 80 3.54 1.07 -8.69
C ILE A 80 4.68 0.59 -7.70
N ASP A 81 4.40 -0.13 -6.60
CA ASP A 81 5.44 -0.97 -5.91
C ASP A 81 4.86 -2.34 -5.55
N ILE A 82 5.44 -3.20 -4.68
CA ILE A 82 4.94 -4.54 -4.32
C ILE A 82 4.84 -4.82 -2.80
N ASP A 83 3.73 -5.44 -2.40
CA ASP A 83 3.54 -6.13 -1.11
C ASP A 83 3.25 -7.64 -1.34
N GLY A 84 3.99 -8.50 -0.65
CA GLY A 84 3.54 -9.82 -0.17
C GLY A 84 3.32 -10.97 -1.16
N LEU A 85 3.49 -10.81 -2.47
CA LEU A 85 3.37 -11.91 -3.44
C LEU A 85 4.74 -12.52 -3.77
N LYS A 86 4.94 -13.80 -3.46
CA LYS A 86 6.20 -14.53 -3.69
C LYS A 86 6.71 -14.53 -5.15
N ALA A 87 5.83 -14.29 -6.13
CA ALA A 87 6.16 -14.30 -7.56
C ALA A 87 6.13 -12.90 -8.23
N LEU A 88 5.70 -11.86 -7.51
CA LEU A 88 5.49 -10.54 -8.12
C LEU A 88 6.78 -9.74 -8.34
N PRO A 89 7.81 -9.80 -7.45
CA PRO A 89 9.12 -9.20 -7.75
C PRO A 89 9.73 -9.71 -9.06
N ASP A 90 9.59 -11.01 -9.33
CA ASP A 90 10.14 -11.63 -10.53
C ASP A 90 9.35 -11.21 -11.78
N ALA A 91 8.03 -11.13 -11.69
CA ALA A 91 7.19 -10.61 -12.77
C ALA A 91 7.50 -9.14 -13.10
N ILE A 92 7.77 -8.31 -12.08
CA ILE A 92 8.18 -6.93 -12.30
C ILE A 92 9.55 -6.88 -12.96
N ARG A 93 10.55 -7.64 -12.50
CA ARG A 93 11.88 -7.68 -13.14
C ARG A 93 11.81 -8.15 -14.59
N ALA A 94 10.87 -9.04 -14.92
CA ALA A 94 10.66 -9.48 -16.29
C ALA A 94 10.18 -8.34 -17.23
N VAL A 95 9.45 -7.36 -16.70
CA VAL A 95 8.92 -6.22 -17.49
C VAL A 95 9.81 -4.97 -17.36
N PHE A 96 10.37 -4.75 -16.17
CA PHE A 96 11.19 -3.61 -15.78
C PHE A 96 12.50 -4.10 -15.13
N PRO A 97 13.46 -4.62 -15.92
CA PRO A 97 14.66 -5.28 -15.39
C PRO A 97 15.56 -4.36 -14.55
N GLU A 98 15.50 -3.05 -14.78
CA GLU A 98 16.32 -2.05 -14.11
C GLU A 98 15.65 -1.42 -12.87
N VAL A 99 14.51 -1.95 -12.42
CA VAL A 99 13.82 -1.42 -11.24
C VAL A 99 14.46 -1.93 -9.96
N LYS A 100 14.64 -1.02 -9.01
CA LYS A 100 15.09 -1.36 -7.65
C LYS A 100 13.86 -1.66 -6.80
N ILE A 101 13.77 -2.89 -6.28
CA ILE A 101 12.62 -3.35 -5.50
C ILE A 101 13.00 -3.30 -4.02
N GLN A 102 12.30 -2.45 -3.25
CA GLN A 102 12.45 -2.36 -1.81
C GLN A 102 11.22 -2.94 -1.11
N LEU A 103 11.41 -3.88 -0.18
CA LEU A 103 10.31 -4.35 0.68
C LEU A 103 10.10 -3.42 1.87
N CYS A 104 8.84 -3.19 2.22
CA CYS A 104 8.50 -2.34 3.35
C CYS A 104 8.92 -2.99 4.69
N VAL A 105 9.88 -2.35 5.37
CA VAL A 105 10.37 -2.76 6.69
C VAL A 105 9.23 -2.82 7.72
N ILE A 106 8.25 -1.91 7.66
CA ILE A 106 7.10 -1.90 8.59
C ILE A 106 6.24 -3.16 8.44
N HIS A 107 6.00 -3.62 7.21
CA HIS A 107 5.25 -4.86 6.99
C HIS A 107 6.01 -6.08 7.50
N LEU A 108 7.33 -6.09 7.30
CA LEU A 108 8.18 -7.16 7.81
C LEU A 108 8.22 -7.19 9.34
N ILE A 109 8.33 -6.03 9.98
CA ILE A 109 8.20 -5.89 11.45
C ILE A 109 6.84 -6.43 11.90
N ARG A 110 5.74 -5.93 11.33
CA ARG A 110 4.37 -6.35 11.68
C ARG A 110 4.15 -7.85 11.50
N ASN A 111 4.79 -8.47 10.50
CA ASN A 111 4.73 -9.92 10.31
C ASN A 111 5.53 -10.67 11.39
N SER A 112 6.73 -10.18 11.71
CA SER A 112 7.65 -10.82 12.64
C SER A 112 7.14 -10.81 14.08
N ILE A 113 6.61 -9.66 14.53
CA ILE A 113 6.13 -9.50 15.91
C ILE A 113 4.96 -10.41 16.27
N LYS A 114 4.22 -10.95 15.29
CA LYS A 114 3.12 -11.91 15.54
C LYS A 114 3.61 -13.22 16.17
N TYR A 115 4.88 -13.56 15.94
CA TYR A 115 5.50 -14.80 16.41
C TYR A 115 6.33 -14.60 17.67
N ILE A 116 6.43 -13.37 18.19
CA ILE A 116 7.21 -13.02 19.37
C ILE A 116 6.28 -12.80 20.57
N PRO A 117 6.45 -13.52 21.69
CA PRO A 117 5.68 -13.29 22.90
C PRO A 117 5.80 -11.84 23.40
N THR A 118 4.71 -11.28 23.92
CA THR A 118 4.64 -9.87 24.38
C THR A 118 5.77 -9.47 25.32
N LYS A 119 6.21 -10.40 26.20
CA LYS A 119 7.34 -10.20 27.13
C LYS A 119 8.64 -9.83 26.41
N TYR A 120 8.87 -10.38 25.22
CA TYR A 120 10.10 -10.22 24.45
C TYR A 120 9.96 -9.19 23.32
N THR A 121 8.76 -8.70 23.03
CA THR A 121 8.52 -7.77 21.91
C THR A 121 9.38 -6.51 22.00
N LYS A 122 9.54 -5.91 23.19
CA LYS A 122 10.37 -4.71 23.35
C LYS A 122 11.84 -4.98 23.00
N GLU A 123 12.38 -6.09 23.48
CA GLU A 123 13.76 -6.50 23.25
C GLU A 123 14.01 -6.83 21.78
N PHE A 124 13.14 -7.64 21.18
CA PHE A 124 13.20 -7.98 19.76
C PHE A 124 13.11 -6.74 18.86
N MET A 125 12.29 -5.75 19.22
CA MET A 125 12.17 -4.50 18.49
C MET A 125 13.43 -3.62 18.56
N VAL A 126 14.20 -3.68 19.66
CA VAL A 126 15.49 -3.00 19.76
C VAL A 126 16.49 -3.62 18.78
N ASP A 127 16.57 -4.95 18.76
CA ASP A 127 17.48 -5.69 17.87
C ASP A 127 17.09 -5.46 16.39
N LEU A 128 15.79 -5.50 16.05
CA LEU A 128 15.30 -5.16 14.72
C LEU A 128 15.62 -3.72 14.31
N LYS A 129 15.48 -2.76 15.23
CA LYS A 129 15.78 -1.36 14.95
C LYS A 129 17.26 -1.13 14.64
N ALA A 130 18.15 -1.92 15.21
CA ALA A 130 19.57 -1.87 14.89
C ALA A 130 19.84 -2.21 13.41
N ILE A 131 18.98 -3.02 12.76
CA ILE A 131 19.11 -3.39 11.35
C ILE A 131 18.72 -2.22 10.45
N TYR A 132 17.44 -1.83 10.44
CA TYR A 132 16.94 -0.80 9.51
C TYR A 132 17.34 0.64 9.92
N GLY A 133 17.81 0.83 11.15
CA GLY A 133 18.37 2.08 11.64
C GLY A 133 19.87 2.21 11.42
N ALA A 134 20.55 1.21 10.86
CA ALA A 134 21.97 1.27 10.56
C ALA A 134 22.26 2.35 9.50
N ASN A 135 23.46 2.95 9.57
CA ASN A 135 23.88 3.98 8.61
C ASN A 135 24.48 3.37 7.33
N THR A 136 25.03 2.17 7.42
CA THR A 136 25.68 1.45 6.32
C THR A 136 25.14 0.04 6.19
N LEU A 137 25.32 -0.56 5.00
CA LEU A 137 24.89 -1.92 4.70
C LEU A 137 25.61 -2.92 5.60
N GLU A 138 26.92 -2.77 5.78
CA GLU A 138 27.76 -3.68 6.54
C GLU A 138 27.33 -3.74 8.01
N LEU A 139 26.99 -2.59 8.59
CA LEU A 139 26.49 -2.55 9.96
C LEU A 139 25.10 -3.20 10.07
N ALA A 140 24.26 -3.05 9.05
CA ALA A 140 22.95 -3.68 9.00
C ALA A 140 23.05 -5.21 8.92
N GLU A 141 23.99 -5.73 8.10
CA GLU A 141 24.29 -7.16 7.96
C GLU A 141 24.79 -7.76 9.26
N GLN A 142 25.76 -7.11 9.92
CA GLN A 142 26.23 -7.53 11.24
C GLN A 142 25.10 -7.57 12.28
N ASN A 143 24.17 -6.62 12.23
CA ASN A 143 23.02 -6.60 13.13
C ASN A 143 21.99 -7.69 12.78
N LEU A 144 21.84 -8.04 11.51
CA LEU A 144 21.02 -9.17 11.08
C LEU A 144 21.60 -10.50 11.56
N GLU A 145 22.92 -10.70 11.48
CA GLU A 145 23.61 -11.88 12.02
C GLU A 145 23.41 -12.02 13.53
N LYS A 146 23.57 -10.92 14.28
CA LYS A 146 23.30 -10.90 15.73
C LYS A 146 21.86 -11.27 16.05
N LEU A 147 20.91 -10.75 15.28
CA LEU A 147 19.49 -11.06 15.44
C LEU A 147 19.20 -12.54 15.14
N GLN A 148 19.81 -13.11 14.09
CA GLN A 148 19.72 -14.55 13.80
C GLN A 148 20.25 -15.40 14.94
N GLY A 149 21.49 -15.15 15.39
CA GLY A 149 22.11 -15.91 16.47
C GLY A 149 21.33 -15.86 17.79
N LYS A 150 20.64 -14.75 18.07
CA LYS A 150 19.87 -14.56 19.30
C LYS A 150 18.45 -15.14 19.23
N TRP A 151 17.75 -14.98 18.12
CA TRP A 151 16.30 -15.23 18.05
C TRP A 151 15.90 -16.41 17.17
N GLU A 152 16.72 -16.83 16.21
CA GLU A 152 16.27 -17.78 15.18
C GLU A 152 15.95 -19.18 15.71
N SER A 153 16.70 -19.65 16.72
CA SER A 153 16.49 -20.98 17.32
C SER A 153 15.11 -21.13 17.95
N ASN A 154 14.63 -20.09 18.64
CA ASN A 154 13.36 -20.09 19.34
C ASN A 154 12.20 -19.54 18.50
N TYR A 155 12.49 -18.62 17.57
CA TYR A 155 11.49 -17.89 16.80
C TYR A 155 11.84 -17.82 15.30
N PRO A 156 12.04 -18.95 14.62
CA PRO A 156 12.48 -18.97 13.22
C PRO A 156 11.48 -18.27 12.28
N LEU A 157 10.18 -18.30 12.60
CA LEU A 157 9.14 -17.62 11.81
C LEU A 157 9.22 -16.08 11.90
N ALA A 158 9.82 -15.54 12.96
CA ALA A 158 10.04 -14.11 13.09
C ALA A 158 11.31 -13.64 12.35
N VAL A 159 12.32 -14.51 12.23
CA VAL A 159 13.64 -14.16 11.71
C VAL A 159 13.80 -14.50 10.22
N LYS A 160 13.41 -15.70 9.79
CA LYS A 160 13.63 -16.18 8.41
C LYS A 160 13.18 -15.22 7.31
N PRO A 161 12.04 -14.51 7.42
CA PRO A 161 11.65 -13.54 6.39
C PRO A 161 12.68 -12.42 6.15
N TRP A 162 13.45 -12.02 7.17
CA TRP A 162 14.50 -11.00 7.05
C TRP A 162 15.70 -11.49 6.27
N VAL A 163 16.05 -12.77 6.42
CA VAL A 163 17.17 -13.41 5.73
C VAL A 163 16.80 -13.71 4.28
N VAL A 164 15.64 -14.36 4.09
CA VAL A 164 15.16 -14.78 2.76
C VAL A 164 14.93 -13.59 1.82
N HIS A 165 14.53 -12.45 2.38
CA HIS A 165 14.22 -11.28 1.58
C HIS A 165 15.27 -10.17 1.71
N TRP A 166 16.46 -10.48 2.23
CA TRP A 166 17.49 -9.48 2.54
C TRP A 166 17.82 -8.56 1.37
N ASP A 167 18.00 -9.10 0.16
CA ASP A 167 18.33 -8.32 -1.03
C ASP A 167 17.32 -7.19 -1.30
N ASN A 168 16.02 -7.49 -1.15
CA ASN A 168 14.97 -6.48 -1.32
C ASN A 168 14.80 -5.61 -0.06
N ILE A 169 15.28 -6.04 1.11
CA ILE A 169 15.23 -5.23 2.34
C ILE A 169 16.38 -4.23 2.35
N CYS A 170 17.57 -4.61 1.90
CA CYS A 170 18.78 -3.80 1.97
C CYS A 170 18.92 -2.81 0.80
N THR A 171 18.10 -2.95 -0.25
CA THR A 171 18.06 -2.04 -1.41
C THR A 171 17.97 -0.57 -0.99
N PHE A 172 17.32 -0.23 0.14
CA PHE A 172 17.21 1.16 0.57
C PHE A 172 18.57 1.80 0.89
N PHE A 173 19.60 0.99 1.22
CA PHE A 173 20.95 1.49 1.47
C PHE A 173 21.60 2.07 0.21
N GLU A 174 21.14 1.70 -0.98
CA GLU A 174 21.60 2.30 -2.24
C GLU A 174 21.17 3.78 -2.40
N PHE A 175 20.13 4.21 -1.66
CA PHE A 175 19.60 5.56 -1.80
C PHE A 175 20.17 6.54 -0.77
N SER A 176 20.18 7.82 -1.13
CA SER A 176 20.57 8.91 -0.22
C SER A 176 19.54 9.11 0.91
N THR A 177 19.95 9.72 2.01
CA THR A 177 19.08 10.00 3.18
C THR A 177 17.77 10.70 2.80
N PRO A 178 17.73 11.73 1.92
CA PRO A 178 16.47 12.33 1.48
C PRO A 178 15.51 11.34 0.80
N ILE A 179 16.03 10.45 -0.06
CA ILE A 179 15.22 9.43 -0.75
C ILE A 179 14.73 8.38 0.27
N ARG A 180 15.63 7.89 1.15
CA ARG A 180 15.28 6.94 2.22
C ARG A 180 14.13 7.43 3.09
N ARG A 181 14.12 8.72 3.45
CA ARG A 181 13.03 9.31 4.25
C ARG A 181 11.67 9.16 3.57
N ILE A 182 11.58 9.35 2.25
CA ILE A 182 10.32 9.17 1.51
C ILE A 182 9.90 7.69 1.53
N ILE A 183 10.85 6.78 1.28
CA ILE A 183 10.61 5.33 1.29
C ILE A 183 10.08 4.88 2.66
N TYR A 184 10.62 5.40 3.75
CA TYR A 184 10.21 5.04 5.11
C TYR A 184 8.89 5.64 5.55
N THR A 185 8.50 6.80 5.03
CA THR A 185 7.23 7.42 5.40
C THR A 185 6.09 6.67 4.71
N THR A 186 5.61 5.59 5.31
CA THR A 186 4.39 4.88 4.87
C THR A 186 3.13 5.75 4.98
N ASN A 187 3.24 6.97 5.53
CA ASN A 187 2.18 7.95 5.73
C ASN A 187 1.24 8.13 4.54
N ALA A 188 1.74 8.15 3.29
CA ALA A 188 0.88 8.37 2.12
C ALA A 188 -0.09 7.20 1.90
N VAL A 189 0.46 5.99 1.88
CA VAL A 189 -0.29 4.74 1.70
C VAL A 189 -1.17 4.46 2.93
N GLU A 190 -0.63 4.62 4.14
CA GLU A 190 -1.38 4.44 5.38
C GLU A 190 -2.53 5.44 5.50
N SER A 191 -2.34 6.70 5.07
CA SER A 191 -3.41 7.69 5.01
C SER A 191 -4.51 7.27 4.04
N LEU A 192 -4.16 6.78 2.85
CA LEU A 192 -5.13 6.26 1.90
C LEU A 192 -5.88 5.05 2.49
N HIS A 193 -5.15 4.09 3.05
CA HIS A 193 -5.69 2.88 3.65
C HIS A 193 -6.62 3.20 4.82
N ARG A 194 -6.28 4.21 5.62
CA ARG A 194 -7.13 4.73 6.68
C ARG A 194 -8.45 5.28 6.11
N GLN A 195 -8.41 6.01 5.00
CA GLN A 195 -9.64 6.52 4.38
C GLN A 195 -10.49 5.40 3.80
N PHE A 196 -9.88 4.41 3.13
CA PHE A 196 -10.60 3.23 2.67
C PHE A 196 -11.29 2.51 3.83
N ARG A 197 -10.55 2.16 4.89
CA ARG A 197 -11.12 1.53 6.09
C ARG A 197 -12.23 2.37 6.71
N LYS A 198 -12.07 3.69 6.78
CA LYS A 198 -13.08 4.61 7.33
C LYS A 198 -14.40 4.54 6.54
N VAL A 199 -14.33 4.50 5.22
CA VAL A 199 -15.52 4.48 4.34
C VAL A 199 -16.14 3.08 4.28
N THR A 200 -15.32 2.03 4.31
CA THR A 200 -15.81 0.65 4.23
C THR A 200 -16.22 0.06 5.58
N LYS A 201 -16.02 0.76 6.71
CA LYS A 201 -16.29 0.23 8.06
C LYS A 201 -17.71 -0.32 8.26
N ASN A 202 -18.69 0.30 7.60
CA ASN A 202 -20.12 -0.07 7.72
C ASN A 202 -20.51 -1.19 6.74
N LYS A 203 -19.59 -1.67 5.90
CA LYS A 203 -19.82 -2.72 4.89
C LYS A 203 -18.94 -3.92 5.22
N ALA A 204 -19.46 -4.78 6.09
CA ALA A 204 -18.73 -5.97 6.55
C ALA A 204 -18.43 -6.96 5.42
N ILE A 205 -19.29 -7.04 4.40
CA ILE A 205 -19.18 -7.95 3.25
C ILE A 205 -19.63 -7.21 1.99
N PHE A 206 -18.81 -7.25 0.93
CA PHE A 206 -19.16 -6.73 -0.38
C PHE A 206 -19.87 -7.80 -1.21
N PRO A 207 -20.95 -7.45 -1.95
CA PRO A 207 -21.72 -8.42 -2.72
C PRO A 207 -20.99 -8.91 -3.98
N THR A 208 -20.13 -8.09 -4.58
CA THR A 208 -19.35 -8.39 -5.78
C THR A 208 -18.02 -7.63 -5.77
N ASP A 209 -17.08 -8.07 -6.60
CA ASP A 209 -15.80 -7.38 -6.81
C ASP A 209 -16.02 -5.95 -7.37
N GLU A 210 -16.98 -5.78 -8.28
CA GLU A 210 -17.36 -4.47 -8.84
C GLU A 210 -17.89 -3.51 -7.78
N ALA A 211 -18.69 -3.99 -6.82
CA ALA A 211 -19.21 -3.15 -5.74
C ALA A 211 -18.08 -2.65 -4.83
N LEU A 212 -17.08 -3.50 -4.57
CA LEU A 212 -15.86 -3.12 -3.87
C LEU A 212 -15.05 -2.10 -4.69
N PHE A 213 -14.80 -2.40 -5.97
CA PHE A 213 -14.03 -1.53 -6.86
C PHE A 213 -14.64 -0.14 -7.00
N LYS A 214 -15.95 -0.03 -7.27
CA LYS A 214 -16.68 1.26 -7.32
C LYS A 214 -16.48 2.07 -6.04
N MET A 215 -16.54 1.43 -4.89
CA MET A 215 -16.36 2.11 -3.61
C MET A 215 -14.94 2.64 -3.45
N LEU A 216 -13.94 1.80 -3.67
CA LEU A 216 -12.53 2.18 -3.55
C LEU A 216 -12.16 3.28 -4.55
N PHE A 217 -12.63 3.18 -5.80
CA PHE A 217 -12.47 4.20 -6.82
C PHE A 217 -13.03 5.56 -6.38
N LEU A 218 -14.27 5.60 -5.90
CA LEU A 218 -14.89 6.85 -5.45
C LEU A 218 -14.13 7.49 -4.29
N VAL A 219 -13.64 6.68 -3.35
CA VAL A 219 -12.83 7.17 -2.23
C VAL A 219 -11.48 7.71 -2.73
N ALA A 220 -10.79 6.95 -3.59
CA ALA A 220 -9.50 7.36 -4.16
C ALA A 220 -9.64 8.68 -4.96
N ARG A 221 -10.69 8.80 -5.78
CA ARG A 221 -11.02 10.01 -6.52
C ARG A 221 -11.25 11.20 -5.60
N ASP A 222 -12.08 11.05 -4.57
CA ASP A 222 -12.38 12.14 -3.62
C ASP A 222 -11.14 12.58 -2.83
N ILE A 223 -10.24 11.65 -2.48
CA ILE A 223 -8.99 11.96 -1.77
C ILE A 223 -8.00 12.65 -2.69
N SER A 224 -7.87 12.19 -3.94
CA SER A 224 -6.91 12.75 -4.91
C SER A 224 -7.15 14.24 -5.18
N LYS A 225 -8.41 14.71 -5.08
CA LYS A 225 -8.75 16.14 -5.17
C LYS A 225 -8.07 17.00 -4.11
N LYS A 226 -7.64 16.42 -3.00
CA LYS A 226 -6.95 17.10 -1.90
C LYS A 226 -5.43 17.02 -2.01
N TRP A 227 -4.89 16.27 -2.97
CA TRP A 227 -3.45 16.13 -3.19
C TRP A 227 -2.93 17.24 -4.10
N THR A 228 -3.03 18.47 -3.62
CA THR A 228 -2.61 19.66 -4.35
C THR A 228 -1.17 20.07 -4.07
N MET A 229 -0.59 19.55 -2.99
CA MET A 229 0.77 19.88 -2.57
C MET A 229 1.76 18.74 -2.90
N PRO A 230 2.99 19.07 -3.32
CA PRO A 230 4.04 18.08 -3.49
C PRO A 230 4.46 17.49 -2.14
N LEU A 231 5.13 16.34 -2.18
CA LEU A 231 5.74 15.74 -0.99
C LEU A 231 6.73 16.72 -0.34
N ARG A 232 6.84 16.65 0.98
CA ARG A 232 7.82 17.44 1.74
C ARG A 232 9.23 17.15 1.22
N GLU A 233 10.03 18.19 1.06
CA GLU A 233 11.42 18.10 0.57
C GLU A 233 11.56 17.47 -0.83
N TRP A 234 10.47 17.42 -1.61
CA TRP A 234 10.47 16.80 -2.95
C TRP A 234 11.53 17.39 -3.89
N LYS A 235 11.79 18.70 -3.82
CA LYS A 235 12.85 19.36 -4.62
C LYS A 235 14.25 18.79 -4.31
N THR A 236 14.54 18.51 -3.06
CA THR A 236 15.79 17.86 -2.65
C THR A 236 15.82 16.43 -3.17
N VAL A 237 14.73 15.68 -2.97
CA VAL A 237 14.66 14.29 -3.40
C VAL A 237 14.82 14.14 -4.90
N ILE A 238 14.12 14.93 -5.71
CA ILE A 238 14.24 14.86 -7.17
C ILE A 238 15.64 15.25 -7.66
N SER A 239 16.33 16.15 -6.96
CA SER A 239 17.72 16.50 -7.28
C SER A 239 18.66 15.31 -7.04
N HIS A 240 18.51 14.60 -5.92
CA HIS A 240 19.30 13.39 -5.64
C HIS A 240 18.96 12.25 -6.60
N LEU A 241 17.68 12.10 -6.97
CA LEU A 241 17.26 11.13 -7.99
C LEU A 241 17.81 11.47 -9.37
N ALA A 242 17.87 12.75 -9.74
CA ALA A 242 18.48 13.19 -10.99
C ALA A 242 20.00 12.94 -11.02
N LEU A 243 20.69 13.08 -9.89
CA LEU A 243 22.11 12.72 -9.80
C LEU A 243 22.35 11.21 -9.97
N ALA A 244 21.47 10.38 -9.42
CA ALA A 244 21.61 8.92 -9.46
C ALA A 244 21.06 8.28 -10.75
N TYR A 245 20.03 8.88 -11.36
CA TYR A 245 19.22 8.28 -12.43
C TYR A 245 18.78 9.31 -13.51
N GLY A 246 19.54 10.40 -13.71
CA GLY A 246 19.13 11.53 -14.54
C GLY A 246 18.84 11.18 -16.01
N ASP A 247 19.64 10.26 -16.56
CA ASP A 247 19.45 9.65 -17.88
C ASP A 247 18.08 8.97 -18.02
N ARG A 248 17.62 8.29 -16.97
CA ARG A 248 16.33 7.58 -16.93
C ARG A 248 15.14 8.51 -16.68
N LEU A 249 15.38 9.62 -15.97
CA LEU A 249 14.34 10.57 -15.59
C LEU A 249 14.09 11.67 -16.63
N GLY A 250 14.79 11.63 -17.77
CA GLY A 250 14.72 12.69 -18.78
C GLY A 250 15.35 14.00 -18.32
N PHE A 251 16.18 13.96 -17.28
CA PHE A 251 17.08 15.05 -16.89
C PHE A 251 18.42 14.85 -17.60
N SER A 252 18.40 14.75 -18.93
CA SER A 252 19.64 14.81 -19.71
C SER A 252 20.22 16.22 -19.60
N LYS A 253 21.55 16.30 -19.45
CA LYS A 253 22.33 17.54 -19.55
C LYS A 253 22.12 18.23 -20.90
#